data_AF-A0A835CBB4-F1
#
_entry.id   AF-A0A835CBB4-F1
#
_cell.length_a   1.000
_cell.length_b   1.000
_cell.length_c   1.000
_cell.angle_alpha   90.00
_cell.angle_beta   90.00
_cell.angle_gamma   90.00
#
_symmetry.space_group_name_H-M   'P 1'
#
loop_
_entity.id
_entity.type
_entity.pdbx_description
1 polymer ?
#
loop_
_entity_poly.entity_id
_entity_poly.type
_entity_poly.pdbx_seq_one_letter_code
_entity_poly.pdbx_strand_id
1 'polypeptide(L)' 'MSELLNQNSAVQGKIPSGYFNALFDLSGDWLRDAADTKYLAFDGYFISLYYLHLIASPLILQEEVKKAVPSQWDPASLSR' A
#
# COMPACT_ATOMS: atom_id res chain seq x y z
N MET A 1 -0.29 -1.94 -14.94
CA MET A 1 -1.58 -2.34 -14.33
C MET A 1 -1.63 -1.97 -12.86
N SER A 2 -0.72 -2.48 -12.03
CA SER A 2 -0.51 -2.02 -10.64
C SER A 2 -0.39 -0.51 -10.53
N GLU A 3 0.40 0.11 -11.40
CA GLU A 3 0.60 1.56 -11.44
C GLU A 3 -0.71 2.37 -11.59
N LEU A 4 -1.66 1.91 -12.42
CA LEU A 4 -2.95 2.57 -12.60
C LEU A 4 -3.79 2.52 -11.31
N LEU A 5 -3.87 1.35 -10.68
CA LEU A 5 -4.64 1.18 -9.44
C LEU A 5 -3.99 1.89 -8.24
N ASN A 6 -2.65 1.98 -8.24
CA ASN A 6 -1.91 2.77 -7.26
C ASN A 6 -2.25 4.26 -7.40
N GLN A 7 -2.28 4.80 -8.62
CA GLN A 7 -2.64 6.19 -8.88
C GLN A 7 -4.07 6.50 -8.43
N ASN A 8 -5.02 5.57 -8.63
CA ASN A 8 -6.38 5.69 -8.11
C ASN A 8 -6.44 5.77 -6.57
N SER A 9 -5.40 5.25 -5.89
CA SER A 9 -5.23 5.29 -4.44
C SER A 9 -4.28 6.41 -3.98
N ALA A 10 -3.92 7.35 -4.86
CA ALA A 10 -2.91 8.40 -4.64
C ALA A 10 -1.51 7.88 -4.23
N VAL A 11 -1.19 6.63 -4.58
CA VAL A 11 0.12 6.01 -4.36
C VAL A 11 0.91 6.04 -5.66
N GLN A 12 2.18 6.42 -5.60
CA GLN A 12 3.07 6.44 -6.76
C GLN A 12 3.83 5.11 -6.91
N GLY A 13 4.17 4.76 -8.15
CA GLY A 13 5.05 3.64 -8.46
C GLY A 13 4.35 2.39 -8.99
N LYS A 14 5.16 1.38 -9.31
CA LYS A 14 4.76 0.17 -10.06
C LYS A 14 4.55 -1.07 -9.19
N ILE A 15 4.93 -1.02 -7.93
CA ILE A 15 4.77 -2.15 -7.01
C ILE A 15 3.28 -2.29 -6.67
N PRO A 16 2.67 -3.48 -6.85
CA PRO A 16 1.28 -3.73 -6.44
C PRO A 16 1.03 -3.31 -4.98
N SER A 17 0.05 -2.45 -4.77
CA SER A 17 -0.39 -2.03 -3.43
C SER A 17 -1.73 -2.67 -3.07
N GLY A 18 -2.18 -2.48 -1.82
CA GLY A 18 -3.33 -3.18 -1.22
C GLY A 18 -4.56 -3.31 -2.12
N TYR A 19 -4.95 -2.25 -2.85
CA TYR A 19 -6.11 -2.32 -3.74
C TYR A 19 -5.92 -3.30 -4.91
N PHE A 20 -4.74 -3.32 -5.53
CA PHE A 20 -4.42 -4.30 -6.57
C PHE A 20 -4.34 -5.72 -6.00
N ASN A 21 -3.70 -5.89 -4.85
CA ASN A 21 -3.54 -7.21 -4.23
C ASN A 21 -4.90 -7.82 -3.86
N ALA A 22 -5.82 -7.03 -3.31
CA ALA A 22 -7.16 -7.49 -2.95
C ALA A 22 -8.00 -7.93 -4.16
N LEU A 23 -7.84 -7.27 -5.33
CA LEU A 23 -8.59 -7.62 -6.54
C LEU A 23 -8.20 -8.98 -7.12
N PHE A 24 -6.94 -9.39 -6.92
CA PHE A 24 -6.39 -10.62 -7.48
C PHE A 24 -6.01 -11.66 -6.42
N ASP A 25 -6.44 -11.44 -5.17
CA ASP A 25 -6.16 -12.32 -4.02
C ASP A 25 -4.65 -12.60 -3.81
N LEU A 26 -3.82 -11.56 -3.99
CA LEU A 26 -2.38 -11.64 -3.81
C LEU A 26 -1.98 -11.43 -2.34
N SER A 27 -0.94 -12.13 -1.90
CA SER A 27 -0.48 -12.10 -0.51
C SER A 27 0.15 -10.76 -0.11
N GLY A 28 0.63 -9.99 -1.09
CA GLY A 28 1.39 -8.75 -0.89
C GLY A 28 2.90 -8.95 -0.90
N ASP A 29 3.38 -10.20 -0.94
CA ASP A 29 4.77 -10.52 -1.27
C ASP A 29 4.94 -10.47 -2.80
N TRP A 30 5.12 -9.25 -3.31
CA TRP A 30 5.08 -8.95 -4.75
C TRP A 30 5.96 -9.88 -5.59
N LEU A 31 7.12 -10.30 -5.07
CA LEU A 31 8.08 -11.11 -5.82
C LEU A 31 7.59 -12.55 -5.96
N ARG A 32 7.03 -13.12 -4.89
CA ARG A 32 6.46 -14.48 -4.92
C ARG A 32 5.16 -14.51 -5.70
N ASP A 33 4.27 -13.56 -5.44
CA ASP A 33 2.99 -13.44 -6.14
C ASP A 33 3.20 -13.32 -7.65
N ALA A 34 4.21 -12.54 -8.10
CA ALA A 34 4.55 -12.41 -9.51
C ALA A 34 5.14 -13.70 -10.12
N ALA A 35 5.90 -14.48 -9.35
CA ALA A 35 6.46 -15.74 -9.82
C ALA A 35 5.38 -16.83 -9.98
N ASP A 36 4.40 -16.86 -9.08
CA ASP A 36 3.31 -17.84 -9.10
C ASP A 36 2.22 -17.47 -10.13
N THR A 37 2.09 -16.19 -10.47
CA THR A 37 1.13 -15.69 -11.44
C THR A 37 1.60 -15.93 -12.88
N LYS A 38 1.08 -17.00 -13.52
CA LYS A 38 1.46 -17.36 -14.91
C LYS A 38 0.89 -16.42 -15.98
N TYR A 39 -0.37 -16.04 -15.84
CA TYR A 39 -1.06 -15.16 -16.78
C TYR A 39 -1.98 -14.24 -16.00
N LEU A 40 -1.83 -12.93 -16.21
CA LEU A 40 -2.69 -11.91 -15.64
C LEU A 40 -3.03 -10.91 -16.75
N ALA A 41 -4.24 -11.02 -17.27
CA ALA A 41 -4.79 -10.09 -18.24
C ALA A 41 -6.02 -9.42 -17.62
N PHE A 42 -6.18 -8.12 -17.88
CA PHE A 42 -7.28 -7.34 -17.35
C PHE A 42 -7.85 -6.44 -18.44
N ASP A 43 -8.99 -6.87 -18.98
CA ASP A 43 -9.89 -6.04 -19.78
C ASP A 43 -11.19 -5.90 -18.99
N GLY A 44 -11.30 -4.81 -18.24
CA GLY A 44 -12.39 -4.61 -17.28
C GLY A 44 -13.03 -3.24 -17.41
N TYR A 45 -14.34 -3.18 -17.15
CA TYR A 45 -15.09 -1.92 -17.03
C TYR A 45 -15.46 -1.70 -15.57
N PHE A 46 -15.15 -0.52 -15.03
CA PHE A 46 -15.45 -0.16 -13.65
C PHE A 46 -16.74 0.63 -13.58
N ILE A 47 -17.72 0.13 -12.81
CA ILE A 47 -18.97 0.84 -12.52
C ILE A 47 -18.92 1.29 -11.07
N SER A 48 -18.81 2.60 -10.85
CA SER A 48 -18.86 3.18 -9.51
C SER A 48 -20.30 3.16 -8.98
N LEU A 49 -20.55 2.42 -7.90
CA LEU A 49 -21.87 2.36 -7.27
C LEU A 49 -22.10 3.51 -6.28
N TYR A 50 -21.06 3.88 -5.53
CA TYR A 50 -21.10 4.96 -4.54
C TYR A 50 -19.76 5.70 -4.52
N TYR A 51 -19.80 6.99 -4.20
CA TYR A 51 -18.61 7.79 -3.97
C TYR A 51 -18.49 8.09 -2.47
N LEU A 52 -17.45 7.53 -1.83
CA LEU A 52 -17.15 7.81 -0.43
C LEU A 52 -16.12 8.94 -0.36
N HIS A 53 -16.45 10.02 0.33
CA HIS A 53 -15.48 11.08 0.62
C HIS A 53 -14.91 10.84 2.02
N LEU A 54 -13.71 10.29 2.09
CA LEU A 54 -12.97 10.22 3.35
C LEU A 54 -12.40 11.62 3.64
N ILE A 55 -12.82 12.22 4.75
CA ILE A 55 -12.19 13.45 5.22
C ILE A 55 -10.83 13.04 5.78
N ALA A 56 -9.78 13.29 5.00
CA ALA A 56 -8.41 13.08 5.46
C ALA A 56 -8.11 14.09 6.58
N SER A 57 -8.29 13.67 7.83
CA SER A 57 -7.73 14.38 8.97
C SER A 57 -6.22 14.14 9.00
N PRO A 58 -5.40 15.13 9.38
CA PRO A 58 -3.98 14.91 9.61
C PRO A 58 -3.78 13.72 10.55
N LEU A 59 -2.99 12.73 10.12
CA LEU A 59 -2.60 11.64 11.00
C LEU A 59 -1.65 12.22 12.05
N ILE A 60 -2.14 12.37 13.28
CA ILE A 60 -1.32 12.82 14.41
C ILE A 60 -0.77 11.56 15.08
N LEU A 61 0.55 11.47 15.19
CA LEU A 61 1.20 10.46 16.01
C LEU A 61 0.72 10.58 17.46
N GLN A 62 0.36 9.45 18.07
CA GLN A 62 0.07 9.39 19.50
C GLN A 62 1.29 9.85 20.31
N GLU A 63 1.06 10.51 21.45
CA GLU A 63 2.14 11.06 22.28
C GLU A 63 3.08 9.97 22.81
N GLU A 64 2.54 8.79 23.05
CA GLU A 64 3.29 7.60 23.45
C GLU A 64 4.31 7.21 22.37
N VAL A 65 3.89 7.24 21.11
CA VAL A 65 4.77 6.92 19.98
C VAL A 65 5.83 8.01 19.80
N LYS A 66 5.45 9.29 19.92
CA LYS A 66 6.42 10.39 19.86
C LYS A 66 7.50 10.27 20.94
N LYS A 67 7.11 9.90 22.17
CA LYS A 67 8.05 9.68 23.28
C LYS A 67 8.91 8.43 23.11
N ALA A 68 8.39 7.41 22.42
CA ALA A 68 9.13 6.20 22.11
C ALA A 68 10.18 6.41 21.00
N VAL A 69 10.05 7.47 20.19
CA VAL A 69 11.08 7.82 19.20
C VAL A 69 12.27 8.45 19.93
N PRO A 70 13.46 7.84 19.85
CA PRO A 70 14.64 8.40 20.48
C PRO A 70 15.02 9.73 19.82
N SER A 71 15.48 10.69 20.63
CA SER A 71 15.91 12.02 20.15
C SER A 71 17.12 11.97 19.22
N GLN A 72 17.87 10.87 19.23
CA GLN A 72 18.99 10.62 18.35
C GLN A 72 18.86 9.22 17.75
N TRP A 73 19.02 9.14 16.43
CA TRP A 73 18.98 7.88 15.72
C TRP A 73 20.36 7.24 15.76
N ASP A 74 20.51 6.14 16.51
CA ASP A 74 21.71 5.31 16.49
C ASP A 74 21.40 3.97 15.76
N PRO A 75 21.70 3.85 14.46
CA PRO A 75 21.46 2.63 13.70
C PRO A 75 22.10 1.38 14.31
N ALA A 76 23.23 1.52 14.99
CA ALA A 76 23.93 0.39 15.61
C ALA A 76 23.19 -0.15 16.85
N SER A 77 22.39 0.69 17.51
CA SER A 77 21.54 0.28 18.64
C SER A 77 20.27 -0.45 18.21
N LEU A 78 19.82 -0.24 16.96
CA LEU A 78 18.57 -0.79 16.41
C LEU A 78 18.76 -2.14 15.67
N SER A 79 20.00 -2.56 15.43
CA SER A 79 20.33 -3.74 14.62
C SER A 79 20.49 -5.04 15.42
N ARG A 80 19.98 -5.12 16.66
CA ARG A 80 20.02 -6.34 17.48
C ARG A 80 18.73 -7.14 17.45
#